data_AF-A0A1Y3BKN8-F1
#
_entry.id   AF-A0A1Y3BKN8-F1
#
_cell.length_a   1.000
_cell.length_b   1.000
_cell.length_c   1.000
_cell.angle_alpha   90.00
_cell.angle_beta   90.00
_cell.angle_gamma   90.00
#
_symmetry.space_group_name_H-M   'P 1'
#
loop_
_entity.id
_entity.type
_entity.pdbx_description
1 polymer ?
#
loop_
_entity_poly.entity_id
_entity_poly.type
_entity_poly.pdbx_seq_one_letter_code
_entity_poly.pdbx_strand_id
1 'polypeptide(L)'
;MTDLNELWNYIRTVETAKPESKNFIKELKNSLLFDLDIITKRDEKSRHKQLERLSNYIQNRINELQNPKDCNKAEKIVCTLNKGCGFGCQIHHLTYCMVIALATKRTLILNSQNWRYVNSNKIHGSEKAKSPSSSLWELAFQPLSHTCLNDSGSPRTNWLNSIDHNHHHARNVQVIDLPILDSLRPRPPYLPLTIPEEISDELTTLHGSPFVWFIGQILRYIMKPSDEIEQFLHSKRNEFHFESPIVGVHVRRTDKINTEASFHSLSEYMVHVEDYFDRLELFKKRQNDETTTKRIVYLATDDSSVWRKEVPKFEKKGYKFIGDSEI
;
A
#
# COMPACT_ATOMS: atom_id res chain seq x y z
N MET A 1 -11.73 -32.85 2.95
CA MET A 1 -13.09 -33.07 2.38
C MET A 1 -14.10 -33.52 3.45
N THR A 2 -13.67 -34.26 4.47
CA THR A 2 -14.47 -34.66 5.65
C THR A 2 -14.99 -33.46 6.46
N ASP A 3 -14.13 -32.52 6.84
CA ASP A 3 -14.48 -31.38 7.71
C ASP A 3 -15.55 -30.45 7.10
N LEU A 4 -15.56 -30.26 5.77
CA LEU A 4 -16.59 -29.47 5.08
C LEU A 4 -17.96 -30.16 5.09
N ASN A 5 -17.96 -31.48 4.88
CA ASN A 5 -19.19 -32.28 4.93
C ASN A 5 -19.73 -32.34 6.37
N GLU A 6 -18.87 -32.46 7.37
CA GLU A 6 -19.25 -32.41 8.78
C GLU A 6 -19.83 -31.05 9.17
N LEU A 7 -19.20 -29.95 8.74
CA LEU A 7 -19.73 -28.60 8.98
C LEU A 7 -21.11 -28.42 8.32
N TRP A 8 -21.27 -28.85 7.06
CA TRP A 8 -22.54 -28.79 6.37
C TRP A 8 -23.63 -29.63 7.08
N ASN A 9 -23.29 -30.86 7.47
CA ASN A 9 -24.20 -31.75 8.17
C ASN A 9 -24.64 -31.13 9.50
N TYR A 10 -23.70 -30.58 10.26
CA TYR A 10 -23.97 -29.92 11.53
C TYR A 10 -24.93 -28.73 11.35
N ILE A 11 -24.59 -27.79 10.47
CA ILE A 11 -25.39 -26.57 10.25
C ILE A 11 -26.82 -26.92 9.81
N ARG A 12 -26.98 -27.89 8.91
CA ARG A 12 -28.29 -28.36 8.45
C ARG A 12 -29.16 -28.94 9.57
N THR A 13 -28.55 -29.56 10.58
CA THR A 13 -29.28 -30.23 11.67
C THR A 13 -29.58 -29.33 12.87
N VAL A 14 -28.96 -28.15 12.94
CA VAL A 14 -29.14 -27.21 14.05
C VAL A 14 -30.30 -26.27 13.72
N GLU A 15 -31.48 -26.53 14.31
CA GLU A 15 -32.67 -25.69 14.14
C GLU A 15 -32.59 -24.35 14.91
N THR A 16 -31.81 -24.30 16.00
CA THR A 16 -31.61 -23.09 16.83
C THR A 16 -30.14 -22.95 17.24
N ALA A 17 -29.54 -21.78 16.97
CA ALA A 17 -28.13 -21.51 17.26
C ALA A 17 -27.89 -21.35 18.77
N LYS A 18 -27.50 -22.44 19.43
CA LYS A 18 -27.08 -22.42 20.85
C LYS A 18 -25.61 -21.97 20.99
N PRO A 19 -25.19 -21.48 22.17
CA PRO A 19 -23.79 -21.12 22.42
C PRO A 19 -22.80 -22.25 22.12
N GLU A 20 -23.15 -23.49 22.44
CA GLU A 20 -22.35 -24.69 22.16
C GLU A 20 -22.16 -24.89 20.65
N SER A 21 -23.20 -24.57 19.85
CA SER A 21 -23.11 -24.62 18.39
C SER A 21 -22.13 -23.61 17.81
N LYS A 22 -22.02 -22.43 18.42
CA LYS A 22 -21.03 -21.41 18.00
C LYS A 22 -19.60 -21.89 18.25
N ASN A 23 -19.35 -22.54 19.39
CA ASN A 23 -18.03 -23.08 19.71
C ASN A 23 -17.64 -24.20 18.75
N PHE A 24 -18.54 -25.16 18.51
CA PHE A 24 -18.28 -26.26 17.57
C PHE A 24 -18.01 -25.75 16.13
N ILE A 25 -18.81 -24.78 15.66
CA ILE A 25 -18.58 -24.15 14.34
C ILE A 25 -17.22 -23.43 14.32
N LYS A 26 -16.82 -22.75 15.40
CA LYS A 26 -15.51 -22.08 15.50
C LYS A 26 -14.36 -23.10 15.41
N GLU A 27 -14.49 -24.25 16.07
CA GLU A 27 -13.49 -25.33 16.01
C GLU A 27 -13.36 -25.92 14.61
N LEU A 28 -14.48 -26.28 13.96
CA LEU A 28 -14.47 -26.78 12.58
C LEU A 28 -13.92 -25.75 11.60
N LYS A 29 -14.31 -24.47 11.71
CA LYS A 29 -13.75 -23.36 10.93
C LYS A 29 -12.23 -23.32 11.07
N ASN A 30 -11.72 -23.37 12.30
CA ASN A 30 -10.29 -23.31 12.55
C ASN A 30 -9.56 -24.57 12.06
N SER A 31 -10.20 -25.74 12.06
CA SER A 31 -9.66 -26.96 11.47
C SER A 31 -9.47 -26.82 9.97
N LEU A 32 -10.51 -26.37 9.26
CA LEU A 32 -10.45 -26.11 7.82
C LEU A 32 -9.39 -25.06 7.47
N LEU A 33 -9.30 -23.98 8.25
CA LEU A 33 -8.29 -22.95 8.03
C LEU A 33 -6.86 -23.47 8.27
N PHE A 34 -6.67 -24.40 9.22
CA PHE A 34 -5.38 -25.03 9.45
C PHE A 34 -4.97 -25.87 8.24
N ASP A 35 -5.87 -26.68 7.70
CA ASP A 35 -5.59 -27.49 6.50
C ASP A 35 -5.26 -26.59 5.30
N LEU A 36 -5.99 -25.49 5.13
CA LEU A 36 -5.70 -24.49 4.09
C LEU A 36 -4.33 -23.83 4.28
N ASP A 37 -3.93 -23.53 5.53
CA ASP A 37 -2.59 -23.00 5.84
C ASP A 37 -1.48 -24.01 5.47
N ILE A 38 -1.66 -25.29 5.80
CA ILE A 38 -0.73 -26.36 5.42
C ILE A 38 -0.63 -26.49 3.89
N ILE A 39 -1.76 -26.47 3.18
CA ILE A 39 -1.79 -26.51 1.72
C ILE A 39 -1.06 -25.30 1.13
N THR A 40 -1.32 -24.10 1.66
CA THR A 40 -0.73 -22.84 1.21
C THR A 40 0.79 -22.80 1.44
N LYS A 41 1.29 -23.48 2.47
CA LYS A 41 2.73 -23.60 2.76
C LYS A 41 3.46 -24.54 1.79
N ARG A 42 2.76 -25.50 1.16
CA ARG A 42 3.38 -26.51 0.29
C ARG A 42 4.09 -25.90 -0.92
N ASP A 43 3.54 -24.85 -1.51
CA ASP A 43 4.06 -24.17 -2.69
C ASP A 43 4.64 -22.78 -2.38
N GLU A 44 4.70 -22.37 -1.11
CA GLU A 44 5.08 -21.03 -0.67
C GLU A 44 6.41 -20.57 -1.26
N LYS A 45 7.44 -21.42 -1.19
CA LYS A 45 8.78 -21.10 -1.74
C LYS A 45 8.73 -20.86 -3.25
N SER A 46 7.95 -21.65 -3.99
CA SER A 46 7.79 -21.50 -5.44
C SER A 46 7.01 -20.22 -5.78
N ARG A 47 5.90 -19.99 -5.07
CA ARG A 47 5.07 -18.78 -5.22
C ARG A 47 5.87 -17.52 -4.91
N HIS A 48 6.66 -17.52 -3.84
CA HIS A 48 7.53 -16.40 -3.48
C HIS A 48 8.55 -16.09 -4.58
N LYS A 49 9.26 -17.11 -5.09
CA LYS A 49 10.22 -16.95 -6.18
C LYS A 49 9.59 -16.39 -7.46
N GLN A 50 8.39 -16.84 -7.81
CA GLN A 50 7.68 -16.35 -9.00
C GLN A 50 7.21 -14.89 -8.82
N LEU A 51 6.63 -14.55 -7.66
CA LEU A 51 6.25 -13.18 -7.34
C LEU A 51 7.47 -12.23 -7.28
N GLU A 52 8.60 -12.71 -6.77
CA GLU A 52 9.87 -11.95 -6.78
C GLU A 52 10.34 -11.69 -8.22
N ARG A 53 10.26 -12.69 -9.11
CA ARG A 53 10.57 -12.52 -10.53
C ARG A 53 9.68 -11.48 -11.19
N LEU A 54 8.36 -11.54 -10.97
CA LEU A 54 7.42 -10.54 -11.47
C LEU A 54 7.71 -9.14 -10.90
N SER A 55 8.06 -9.07 -9.62
CA SER A 55 8.44 -7.81 -8.96
C SER A 55 9.66 -7.20 -9.63
N ASN A 56 10.73 -7.99 -9.83
CA ASN A 56 11.95 -7.55 -10.51
C ASN A 56 11.67 -7.10 -11.95
N TYR A 57 10.82 -7.84 -12.68
CA TYR A 57 10.40 -7.45 -14.03
C TYR A 57 9.75 -6.05 -14.04
N ILE A 58 8.77 -5.80 -13.15
CA ILE A 58 8.09 -4.51 -13.07
C ILE A 58 9.03 -3.40 -12.58
N GLN A 59 9.83 -3.64 -11.56
CA GLN A 59 10.79 -2.65 -11.05
C GLN A 59 11.82 -2.25 -12.12
N ASN A 60 12.33 -3.22 -12.88
CA ASN A 60 13.24 -2.95 -13.99
C ASN A 60 12.56 -2.14 -15.09
N ARG A 61 11.32 -2.50 -15.47
CA ARG A 61 10.57 -1.79 -16.50
C ARG A 61 10.31 -0.32 -16.12
N ILE A 62 9.95 -0.10 -14.85
CA ILE A 62 9.79 1.24 -14.30
C ILE A 62 11.12 2.01 -14.33
N ASN A 63 12.20 1.38 -13.85
CA ASN A 63 13.50 2.02 -13.80
C ASN A 63 14.03 2.40 -15.21
N GLU A 64 13.87 1.52 -16.19
CA GLU A 64 14.22 1.79 -17.59
C GLU A 64 13.42 2.97 -18.17
N LEU A 65 12.10 2.99 -17.92
CA LEU A 65 11.23 4.07 -18.37
C LEU A 65 11.61 5.41 -17.75
N GLN A 66 11.91 5.39 -16.45
CA GLN A 66 12.24 6.60 -15.70
C GLN A 66 13.63 7.13 -16.01
N ASN A 67 14.54 6.31 -16.54
CA ASN A 67 15.94 6.68 -16.76
C ASN A 67 16.36 6.66 -18.25
N PRO A 68 15.81 7.57 -19.08
CA PRO A 68 16.19 7.65 -20.48
C PRO A 68 17.64 8.14 -20.64
N LYS A 69 18.31 7.69 -21.72
CA LYS A 69 19.69 8.11 -22.03
C LYS A 69 19.82 9.61 -22.30
N ASP A 70 18.79 10.22 -22.89
CA ASP A 70 18.76 11.65 -23.24
C ASP A 70 17.42 12.25 -22.78
N CYS A 71 17.44 12.93 -21.63
CA CYS A 71 16.26 13.58 -21.07
C CYS A 71 15.67 14.66 -21.98
N ASN A 72 16.46 15.28 -22.86
CA ASN A 72 15.98 16.33 -23.76
C ASN A 72 15.15 15.78 -24.92
N LYS A 73 15.27 14.48 -25.20
CA LYS A 73 14.51 13.78 -26.26
C LYS A 73 13.45 12.83 -25.73
N ALA A 74 13.48 12.52 -24.43
CA ALA A 74 12.50 11.66 -23.80
C ALA A 74 11.09 12.24 -23.95
N GLU A 75 10.12 11.38 -24.21
CA GLU A 75 8.70 11.73 -24.06
C GLU A 75 8.34 11.73 -22.57
N LYS A 76 7.58 12.73 -22.14
CA LYS A 76 7.36 13.01 -20.72
C LYS A 76 5.88 13.14 -20.39
N ILE A 77 5.53 12.73 -19.18
CA ILE A 77 4.30 13.08 -18.50
C ILE A 77 4.64 13.91 -17.27
N VAL A 78 4.01 15.06 -17.13
CA VAL A 78 4.16 15.94 -15.96
C VAL A 78 2.98 15.71 -15.02
N CYS A 79 3.27 15.40 -13.76
CA CYS A 79 2.29 15.17 -12.71
C CYS A 79 2.51 16.15 -11.55
N THR A 80 1.49 16.91 -11.17
CA THR A 80 1.57 17.88 -10.08
C THR A 80 1.01 17.30 -8.78
N LEU A 81 1.85 17.17 -7.76
CA LEU A 81 1.54 16.42 -6.54
C LEU A 81 0.44 17.07 -5.68
N ASN A 82 0.30 18.40 -5.70
CA ASN A 82 -0.49 19.17 -4.75
C ASN A 82 -2.02 19.11 -5.00
N LYS A 83 -2.56 17.90 -5.20
CA LYS A 83 -4.01 17.65 -5.20
C LYS A 83 -4.62 18.06 -3.85
N GLY A 84 -5.82 18.63 -3.89
CA GLY A 84 -6.59 19.12 -2.74
C GLY A 84 -7.10 18.03 -1.79
N CYS A 85 -6.22 17.20 -1.24
CA CYS A 85 -6.56 16.12 -0.31
C CYS A 85 -5.35 15.73 0.57
N GLY A 86 -5.51 14.73 1.44
CA GLY A 86 -4.47 14.24 2.34
C GLY A 86 -3.35 13.41 1.66
N PHE A 87 -2.31 13.05 2.42
CA PHE A 87 -1.09 12.38 1.96
C PHE A 87 -1.39 11.12 1.15
N GLY A 88 -2.14 10.17 1.71
CA GLY A 88 -2.48 8.92 1.01
C GLY A 88 -3.23 9.16 -0.32
N CYS A 89 -4.08 10.17 -0.40
CA CYS A 89 -4.75 10.55 -1.64
C CYS A 89 -3.79 11.17 -2.67
N GLN A 90 -2.80 11.97 -2.23
CA GLN A 90 -1.74 12.49 -3.10
C GLN A 90 -0.81 11.38 -3.60
N ILE A 91 -0.48 10.41 -2.77
CA ILE A 91 0.31 9.23 -3.18
C ILE A 91 -0.46 8.38 -4.20
N HIS A 92 -1.77 8.18 -4.02
CA HIS A 92 -2.60 7.52 -5.03
C HIS A 92 -2.70 8.34 -6.33
N HIS A 93 -2.71 9.67 -6.26
CA HIS A 93 -2.61 10.52 -7.45
C HIS A 93 -1.29 10.30 -8.19
N LEU A 94 -0.15 10.29 -7.49
CA LEU A 94 1.15 10.02 -8.10
C LEU A 94 1.22 8.60 -8.69
N THR A 95 0.67 7.62 -7.99
CA THR A 95 0.58 6.23 -8.48
C THR A 95 -0.20 6.15 -9.78
N TYR A 96 -1.35 6.83 -9.86
CA TYR A 96 -2.12 6.96 -11.10
C TYR A 96 -1.30 7.58 -12.24
N CYS A 97 -0.57 8.68 -11.97
CA CYS A 97 0.29 9.30 -12.98
C CYS A 97 1.35 8.33 -13.49
N MET A 98 1.93 7.53 -12.60
CA MET A 98 2.95 6.54 -12.93
C MET A 98 2.41 5.38 -13.78
N VAL A 99 1.18 4.93 -13.52
CA VAL A 99 0.51 3.92 -14.36
C VAL A 99 0.27 4.46 -15.78
N ILE A 100 -0.18 5.71 -15.92
CA ILE A 100 -0.34 6.34 -17.25
C ILE A 100 1.02 6.50 -17.94
N ALA A 101 2.06 6.91 -17.22
CA ALA A 101 3.42 7.03 -17.73
C ALA A 101 3.92 5.68 -18.29
N LEU A 102 3.72 4.59 -17.56
CA LEU A 102 4.04 3.22 -18.01
C LEU A 102 3.27 2.83 -19.28
N ALA A 103 1.95 3.01 -19.27
CA ALA A 103 1.11 2.62 -20.40
C ALA A 103 1.41 3.43 -21.68
N THR A 104 1.79 4.69 -21.53
CA THR A 104 2.14 5.58 -22.65
C THR A 104 3.62 5.57 -23.01
N LYS A 105 4.45 4.81 -22.28
CA LYS A 105 5.92 4.76 -22.43
C LYS A 105 6.58 6.14 -22.33
N ARG A 106 6.09 6.98 -21.41
CA ARG A 106 6.62 8.33 -21.13
C ARG A 106 7.28 8.37 -19.77
N THR A 107 8.41 9.06 -19.67
CA THR A 107 9.07 9.31 -18.38
C THR A 107 8.19 10.24 -17.53
N LEU A 108 7.91 9.84 -16.29
CA LEU A 108 7.16 10.64 -15.34
C LEU A 108 8.06 11.71 -14.70
N ILE A 109 7.67 12.96 -14.84
CA ILE A 109 8.25 14.12 -14.16
C ILE A 109 7.28 14.56 -13.06
N LEU A 110 7.78 14.59 -11.83
CA LEU A 110 7.01 15.02 -10.66
C LEU A 110 7.24 16.50 -10.39
N ASN A 111 6.18 17.29 -10.47
CA ASN A 111 6.17 18.64 -9.91
C ASN A 111 5.65 18.58 -8.47
N SER A 112 6.57 18.66 -7.51
CA SER A 112 6.27 18.71 -6.07
C SER A 112 6.41 20.11 -5.47
N GLN A 113 6.43 21.17 -6.28
CA GLN A 113 6.47 22.53 -5.76
C GLN A 113 5.24 22.79 -4.88
N ASN A 114 5.43 23.51 -3.79
CA ASN A 114 4.36 23.84 -2.82
C ASN A 114 3.68 22.61 -2.20
N TRP A 115 4.41 21.51 -2.03
CA TRP A 115 3.87 20.32 -1.36
C TRP A 115 3.55 20.62 0.11
N ARG A 116 2.26 20.61 0.45
CA ARG A 116 1.73 21.05 1.76
C ARG A 116 2.28 20.32 2.99
N TYR A 117 2.85 19.12 2.81
CA TYR A 117 3.42 18.32 3.89
C TYR A 117 4.82 18.77 4.31
N VAL A 118 5.41 19.68 3.53
CA VAL A 118 6.72 20.24 3.78
C VAL A 118 6.61 21.75 3.92
N ASN A 119 7.01 22.27 5.08
CA ASN A 119 7.10 23.72 5.28
C ASN A 119 8.45 24.22 4.75
N SER A 120 8.46 24.79 3.55
CA SER A 120 9.65 25.37 2.90
C SER A 120 10.37 26.40 3.78
N ASN A 121 9.65 27.13 4.64
CA ASN A 121 10.22 28.19 5.48
C ASN A 121 11.06 27.64 6.65
N LYS A 122 10.87 26.37 7.05
CA LYS A 122 11.70 25.70 8.06
C LYS A 122 12.99 25.09 7.49
N ILE A 123 13.17 25.11 6.17
CA ILE A 123 14.32 24.49 5.49
C ILE A 123 15.45 25.50 5.22
N HIS A 124 15.25 26.80 5.51
CA HIS A 124 16.27 27.84 5.30
C HIS A 124 17.61 27.64 6.06
N GLY A 125 17.76 26.59 6.88
CA GLY A 125 19.00 26.23 7.55
C GLY A 125 19.72 24.96 7.03
N SER A 126 19.15 24.18 6.10
CA SER A 126 19.81 22.96 5.58
C SER A 126 20.52 23.23 4.26
N GLU A 127 21.74 22.71 4.08
CA GLU A 127 22.53 22.92 2.86
C GLU A 127 21.83 22.39 1.58
N LYS A 128 20.93 21.40 1.72
CA LYS A 128 20.08 20.88 0.63
C LYS A 128 18.98 21.85 0.15
N ALA A 129 18.64 22.87 0.93
CA ALA A 129 17.63 23.87 0.59
C ALA A 129 18.14 25.01 -0.31
N LYS A 130 19.45 25.06 -0.58
CA LYS A 130 20.08 26.18 -1.29
C LYS A 130 19.98 26.07 -2.81
N SER A 131 19.43 24.99 -3.36
CA SER A 131 19.14 24.89 -4.80
C SER A 131 17.69 25.32 -5.07
N PRO A 132 17.44 26.39 -5.86
CA PRO A 132 16.09 26.80 -6.27
C PRO A 132 15.32 25.74 -7.08
N SER A 133 15.96 24.61 -7.40
CA SER A 133 15.46 23.51 -8.22
C SER A 133 15.26 22.19 -7.46
N SER A 134 15.46 22.14 -6.14
CA SER A 134 15.31 20.88 -5.39
C SER A 134 13.84 20.51 -5.20
N SER A 135 13.49 19.30 -5.59
CA SER A 135 12.14 18.74 -5.43
C SER A 135 11.84 18.58 -3.94
N LEU A 136 10.75 19.17 -3.43
CA LEU A 136 10.32 18.95 -2.04
C LEU A 136 10.02 17.47 -1.73
N TRP A 137 9.74 16.67 -2.77
CA TRP A 137 9.62 15.21 -2.66
C TRP A 137 10.90 14.56 -2.11
N GLU A 138 12.06 15.10 -2.49
CA GLU A 138 13.38 14.53 -2.18
C GLU A 138 13.75 14.60 -0.69
N LEU A 139 12.99 15.36 0.09
CA LEU A 139 13.14 15.45 1.54
C LEU A 139 12.63 14.20 2.27
N ALA A 140 11.72 13.46 1.64
CA ALA A 140 11.13 12.26 2.22
C ALA A 140 11.46 10.99 1.43
N PHE A 141 11.61 11.11 0.11
CA PHE A 141 11.75 9.98 -0.80
C PHE A 141 12.86 10.23 -1.82
N GLN A 142 13.36 9.19 -2.47
CA GLN A 142 14.29 9.35 -3.58
C GLN A 142 13.61 10.01 -4.79
N PRO A 143 14.37 10.68 -5.68
CA PRO A 143 13.84 11.16 -6.93
C PRO A 143 13.32 9.99 -7.79
N LEU A 144 12.29 10.24 -8.59
CA LEU A 144 11.68 9.21 -9.44
C LEU A 144 12.57 8.79 -10.61
N SER A 145 13.59 9.58 -10.93
CA SER A 145 14.58 9.36 -11.99
C SER A 145 15.95 9.84 -11.52
N HIS A 146 17.03 9.24 -12.00
CA HIS A 146 18.40 9.73 -11.81
C HIS A 146 18.93 10.49 -13.03
N THR A 147 18.30 10.35 -14.18
CA THR A 147 18.81 10.88 -15.47
C THR A 147 17.87 11.90 -16.13
N CYS A 148 16.62 11.98 -15.69
CA CYS A 148 15.64 12.91 -16.25
C CYS A 148 14.71 13.50 -15.19
N LEU A 149 15.06 14.70 -14.73
CA LEU A 149 14.39 15.40 -13.61
C LEU A 149 13.63 16.66 -14.03
N ASN A 150 13.79 17.12 -15.26
CA ASN A 150 13.18 18.34 -15.75
C ASN A 150 12.11 18.07 -16.82
N ASP A 151 11.15 18.97 -16.92
CA ASP A 151 10.01 18.90 -17.83
C ASP A 151 10.25 19.63 -19.16
N SER A 152 11.52 19.88 -19.52
CA SER A 152 11.86 20.51 -20.80
C SER A 152 11.40 19.65 -21.99
N GLY A 153 11.06 20.29 -23.10
CA GLY A 153 10.66 19.60 -24.32
C GLY A 153 9.56 20.34 -25.07
N SER A 154 9.48 20.09 -26.37
CA SER A 154 8.49 20.69 -27.27
C SER A 154 8.21 19.71 -28.42
N PRO A 155 6.95 19.54 -28.86
CA PRO A 155 5.74 20.25 -28.40
C PRO A 155 5.27 19.81 -26.99
N ARG A 156 4.68 20.76 -26.24
CA ARG A 156 4.04 20.53 -24.93
C ARG A 156 2.55 20.83 -24.99
N THR A 157 1.73 19.99 -24.37
CA THR A 157 0.27 20.17 -24.32
C THR A 157 -0.37 19.48 -23.11
N ASN A 158 -1.66 19.70 -22.88
CA ASN A 158 -2.42 18.98 -21.87
C ASN A 158 -2.92 17.62 -22.38
N TRP A 159 -3.31 16.73 -21.46
CA TRP A 159 -3.85 15.40 -21.78
C TRP A 159 -4.96 15.42 -22.84
N LEU A 160 -5.96 16.29 -22.68
CA LEU A 160 -7.13 16.36 -23.57
C LEU A 160 -6.73 16.58 -25.02
N ASN A 161 -5.76 17.47 -25.25
CA ASN A 161 -5.27 17.82 -26.57
C ASN A 161 -4.20 16.86 -27.11
N SER A 162 -3.67 15.97 -26.27
CA SER A 162 -2.61 15.04 -26.65
C SER A 162 -3.15 13.79 -27.34
N ILE A 163 -4.40 13.41 -27.09
CA ILE A 163 -5.03 12.21 -27.63
C ILE A 163 -5.73 12.55 -28.93
N ASP A 164 -5.44 11.80 -30.01
CA ASP A 164 -6.29 11.84 -31.20
C ASP A 164 -7.60 11.10 -30.93
N HIS A 165 -8.70 11.84 -30.90
CA HIS A 165 -10.05 11.33 -30.70
C HIS A 165 -10.47 10.31 -31.77
N ASN A 166 -9.78 10.25 -32.92
CA ASN A 166 -10.11 9.35 -34.02
C ASN A 166 -9.17 8.13 -34.16
N HIS A 167 -7.97 8.12 -33.55
CA HIS A 167 -6.94 7.10 -33.84
C HIS A 167 -6.30 6.41 -32.63
N HIS A 168 -6.78 6.65 -31.40
CA HIS A 168 -6.24 6.01 -30.17
C HIS A 168 -4.72 6.19 -29.92
N HIS A 169 -4.04 7.03 -30.72
CA HIS A 169 -2.62 7.33 -30.59
C HIS A 169 -2.42 8.76 -30.10
N ALA A 170 -1.42 8.95 -29.23
CA ALA A 170 -0.98 10.28 -28.85
C ALA A 170 -0.40 10.97 -30.09
N ARG A 171 -0.77 12.25 -30.32
CA ARG A 171 -0.13 13.09 -31.33
C ARG A 171 1.38 13.16 -31.05
N ASN A 172 2.19 13.47 -32.07
CA ASN A 172 3.65 13.65 -31.94
C ASN A 172 3.99 14.84 -31.02
N VAL A 173 3.88 14.61 -29.72
CA VAL A 173 3.99 15.56 -28.61
C VAL A 173 5.00 15.00 -27.65
N GLN A 174 5.98 15.82 -27.27
CA GLN A 174 7.02 15.37 -26.36
C GLN A 174 6.55 15.41 -24.90
N VAL A 175 5.87 16.47 -24.46
CA VAL A 175 5.52 16.68 -23.04
C VAL A 175 4.01 16.79 -22.86
N ILE A 176 3.44 15.98 -21.97
CA ILE A 176 2.01 15.98 -21.66
C ILE A 176 1.77 16.35 -20.19
N ASP A 177 1.00 17.41 -19.96
CA ASP A 177 0.50 17.79 -18.63
C ASP A 177 -0.73 16.94 -18.27
N LEU A 178 -0.57 16.11 -17.23
CA LEU A 178 -1.61 15.17 -16.80
C LEU A 178 -2.47 15.78 -15.68
N PRO A 179 -3.79 15.87 -15.83
CA PRO A 179 -4.66 16.39 -14.78
C PRO A 179 -4.87 15.34 -13.67
N ILE A 180 -5.49 15.77 -12.58
CA ILE A 180 -6.05 14.86 -11.58
C ILE A 180 -7.08 13.91 -12.22
N LEU A 181 -7.18 12.70 -11.67
CA LEU A 181 -8.06 11.64 -12.18
C LEU A 181 -9.53 12.10 -12.34
N ASP A 182 -10.00 12.97 -11.45
CA ASP A 182 -11.36 13.53 -11.46
C ASP A 182 -11.68 14.25 -12.78
N SER A 183 -10.71 15.04 -13.26
CA SER A 183 -10.80 15.86 -14.48
C SER A 183 -10.23 15.17 -15.74
N LEU A 184 -9.72 13.95 -15.61
CA LEU A 184 -9.11 13.22 -16.72
C LEU A 184 -10.15 12.88 -17.79
N ARG A 185 -10.06 13.51 -18.95
CA ARG A 185 -10.91 13.24 -20.12
C ARG A 185 -10.09 13.33 -21.42
N PRO A 186 -10.24 12.38 -22.37
CA PRO A 186 -10.95 11.11 -22.22
C PRO A 186 -10.24 10.20 -21.20
N ARG A 187 -10.97 9.26 -20.61
CA ARG A 187 -10.38 8.28 -19.69
C ARG A 187 -9.72 7.16 -20.51
N PRO A 188 -8.43 6.87 -20.30
CA PRO A 188 -7.76 5.78 -20.99
C PRO A 188 -8.19 4.41 -20.45
N PRO A 189 -7.93 3.32 -21.19
CA PRO A 189 -8.30 1.96 -20.76
C PRO A 189 -7.41 1.39 -19.64
N TYR A 190 -6.26 2.00 -19.37
CA TYR A 190 -5.26 1.55 -18.37
C TYR A 190 -5.42 2.24 -17.00
N LEU A 191 -6.67 2.48 -16.59
CA LEU A 191 -6.98 2.94 -15.23
C LEU A 191 -7.22 1.72 -14.32
N PRO A 192 -6.90 1.81 -13.01
CA PRO A 192 -7.28 0.78 -12.06
C PRO A 192 -8.76 0.37 -12.21
N LEU A 193 -9.09 -0.92 -12.13
CA LEU A 193 -8.31 -2.02 -11.57
C LEU A 193 -7.47 -2.82 -12.60
N THR A 194 -7.16 -2.28 -13.78
CA THR A 194 -6.40 -3.01 -14.80
C THR A 194 -4.94 -3.27 -14.40
N ILE A 195 -4.39 -4.40 -14.85
CA ILE A 195 -2.98 -4.77 -14.76
C ILE A 195 -2.38 -4.98 -16.16
N PRO A 196 -1.05 -4.95 -16.34
CA PRO A 196 -0.43 -5.22 -17.63
C PRO A 196 -0.75 -6.63 -18.12
N GLU A 197 -1.11 -6.74 -19.40
CA GLU A 197 -1.51 -8.00 -20.04
C GLU A 197 -0.39 -9.05 -19.93
N GLU A 198 0.87 -8.61 -20.08
CA GLU A 198 2.06 -9.47 -20.13
C GLU A 198 2.30 -10.27 -18.84
N ILE A 199 1.77 -9.82 -17.69
CA ILE A 199 1.92 -10.51 -16.39
C ILE A 199 0.58 -11.02 -15.85
N SER A 200 -0.52 -10.79 -16.57
CA SER A 200 -1.88 -10.92 -16.03
C SER A 200 -2.24 -12.35 -15.65
N ASP A 201 -2.01 -13.32 -16.53
CA ASP A 201 -2.32 -14.74 -16.30
C ASP A 201 -1.51 -15.32 -15.13
N GLU A 202 -0.20 -15.04 -15.13
CA GLU A 202 0.70 -15.51 -14.08
C GLU A 202 0.35 -14.88 -12.72
N LEU A 203 0.16 -13.56 -12.68
CA LEU A 203 -0.15 -12.88 -11.43
C LEU A 203 -1.51 -13.29 -10.86
N THR A 204 -2.51 -13.53 -11.72
CA THR A 204 -3.84 -14.00 -11.30
C THR A 204 -3.78 -15.41 -10.70
N THR A 205 -2.84 -16.23 -11.15
CA THR A 205 -2.58 -17.54 -10.56
C THR A 205 -1.88 -17.43 -9.20
N LEU A 206 -0.99 -16.44 -9.04
CA LEU A 206 -0.11 -16.34 -7.87
C LEU A 206 -0.65 -15.47 -6.72
N HIS A 207 -1.58 -14.55 -6.98
CA HIS A 207 -2.02 -13.56 -6.01
C HIS A 207 -3.54 -13.41 -5.99
N GLY A 208 -4.17 -13.50 -4.81
CA GLY A 208 -5.63 -13.39 -4.65
C GLY A 208 -6.22 -12.01 -4.95
N SER A 209 -5.37 -10.99 -5.17
CA SER A 209 -5.78 -9.66 -5.64
C SER A 209 -4.69 -9.06 -6.54
N PRO A 210 -4.66 -9.42 -7.84
CA PRO A 210 -3.57 -9.04 -8.76
C PRO A 210 -3.36 -7.53 -8.88
N PHE A 211 -4.44 -6.75 -8.95
CA PHE A 211 -4.32 -5.29 -9.09
C PHE A 211 -3.67 -4.65 -7.86
N VAL A 212 -3.96 -5.12 -6.64
CA VAL A 212 -3.36 -4.59 -5.42
C VAL A 212 -1.86 -4.87 -5.41
N TRP A 213 -1.46 -6.07 -5.85
CA TRP A 213 -0.05 -6.42 -5.98
C TRP A 213 0.66 -5.51 -6.98
N PHE A 214 0.05 -5.25 -8.14
CA PHE A 214 0.61 -4.38 -9.17
C PHE A 214 0.77 -2.94 -8.67
N ILE A 215 -0.27 -2.37 -8.07
CA ILE A 215 -0.20 -1.03 -7.46
C ILE A 215 0.84 -0.99 -6.33
N GLY A 216 1.00 -2.08 -5.57
CA GLY A 216 2.06 -2.24 -4.58
C GLY A 216 3.47 -2.12 -5.18
N GLN A 217 3.69 -2.63 -6.39
CA GLN A 217 4.97 -2.44 -7.10
C GLN A 217 5.21 -0.98 -7.50
N ILE A 218 4.16 -0.27 -7.94
CA ILE A 218 4.25 1.16 -8.24
C ILE A 218 4.61 1.95 -6.98
N LEU A 219 3.88 1.71 -5.88
CA LEU A 219 4.12 2.32 -4.58
C LEU A 219 5.55 2.06 -4.09
N ARG A 220 6.04 0.81 -4.22
CA ARG A 220 7.42 0.43 -3.86
C ARG A 220 8.46 1.28 -4.60
N TYR A 221 8.24 1.59 -5.87
CA TYR A 221 9.16 2.41 -6.65
C TYR A 221 9.09 3.89 -6.28
N ILE A 222 7.88 4.46 -6.19
CA ILE A 222 7.72 5.89 -5.95
C ILE A 222 8.11 6.26 -4.51
N MET A 223 7.76 5.45 -3.52
CA MET A 223 8.00 5.72 -2.09
C MET A 223 9.33 5.15 -1.57
N LYS A 224 10.36 5.03 -2.41
CA LYS A 224 11.70 4.68 -1.93
C LYS A 224 12.16 5.78 -0.95
N PRO A 225 12.44 5.47 0.32
CA PRO A 225 12.77 6.50 1.32
C PRO A 225 14.06 7.23 0.96
N SER A 226 14.17 8.51 1.33
CA SER A 226 15.47 9.19 1.37
C SER A 226 16.35 8.58 2.46
N ASP A 227 17.66 8.82 2.41
CA ASP A 227 18.59 8.32 3.43
C ASP A 227 18.20 8.78 4.84
N GLU A 228 17.70 10.01 5.00
CA GLU A 228 17.24 10.52 6.29
C GLU A 228 16.00 9.77 6.80
N ILE A 229 15.03 9.52 5.93
CA ILE A 229 13.81 8.78 6.30
C ILE A 229 14.11 7.31 6.57
N GLU A 230 15.00 6.69 5.78
CA GLU A 230 15.42 5.30 6.01
C GLU A 230 16.07 5.15 7.39
N GLN A 231 16.99 6.05 7.74
CA GLN A 231 17.60 6.08 9.08
C GLN A 231 16.57 6.31 10.19
N PHE A 232 15.63 7.23 10.00
CA PHE A 232 14.55 7.48 10.94
C PHE A 232 13.67 6.23 11.15
N LEU A 233 13.27 5.54 10.06
CA LEU A 233 12.49 4.31 10.12
C LEU A 233 13.25 3.19 10.82
N HIS A 234 14.56 3.04 10.57
CA HIS A 234 15.41 2.08 11.27
C HIS A 234 15.51 2.38 12.77
N SER A 235 15.69 3.65 13.13
CA SER A 235 15.74 4.09 14.53
C SER A 235 14.43 3.78 15.24
N LYS A 236 13.28 4.17 14.66
CA LYS A 236 11.95 3.90 15.21
C LYS A 236 11.64 2.41 15.30
N ARG A 237 12.08 1.62 14.32
CA ARG A 237 11.93 0.15 14.35
C ARG A 237 12.62 -0.46 15.57
N ASN A 238 13.82 0.02 15.89
CA ASN A 238 14.60 -0.43 17.05
C ASN A 238 14.00 0.06 18.37
N GLU A 239 13.59 1.33 18.42
CA GLU A 239 12.92 1.96 19.58
C GLU A 239 11.64 1.22 19.97
N PHE A 240 10.78 0.91 18.99
CA PHE A 240 9.54 0.18 19.23
C PHE A 240 9.75 -1.33 19.42
N HIS A 241 10.98 -1.83 19.28
CA HIS A 241 11.33 -3.24 19.38
C HIS A 241 10.41 -4.11 18.52
N PHE A 242 10.28 -3.76 17.22
CA PHE A 242 9.44 -4.52 16.28
C PHE A 242 9.86 -5.99 16.24
N GLU A 243 8.97 -6.87 16.70
CA GLU A 243 9.15 -8.30 16.70
C GLU A 243 7.88 -8.97 16.12
N SER A 244 8.05 -10.12 15.47
CA SER A 244 6.93 -10.93 14.95
C SER A 244 6.58 -12.04 15.93
N PRO A 245 5.31 -12.47 16.03
CA PRO A 245 4.14 -11.98 15.28
C PRO A 245 3.62 -10.63 15.81
N ILE A 246 3.17 -9.78 14.89
CA ILE A 246 2.59 -8.46 15.18
C ILE A 246 1.38 -8.19 14.28
N VAL A 247 0.36 -7.52 14.82
CA VAL A 247 -0.80 -7.06 14.05
C VAL A 247 -0.81 -5.54 13.97
N GLY A 248 -0.91 -4.99 12.77
CA GLY A 248 -1.11 -3.55 12.57
C GLY A 248 -2.58 -3.17 12.68
N VAL A 249 -2.89 -2.17 13.50
CA VAL A 249 -4.23 -1.60 13.67
C VAL A 249 -4.16 -0.11 13.37
N HIS A 250 -4.98 0.35 12.43
CA HIS A 250 -5.08 1.76 12.07
C HIS A 250 -6.47 2.29 12.43
N VAL A 251 -6.55 3.11 13.49
CA VAL A 251 -7.79 3.75 13.94
C VAL A 251 -7.83 5.16 13.37
N ARG A 252 -8.74 5.43 12.42
CA ARG A 252 -8.93 6.76 11.83
C ARG A 252 -10.19 7.41 12.38
N ARG A 253 -10.07 8.61 12.96
CA ARG A 253 -11.17 9.35 13.55
C ARG A 253 -11.28 10.75 12.95
N THR A 254 -10.74 11.75 13.65
CA THR A 254 -10.79 13.20 13.38
C THR A 254 -11.69 13.66 12.21
N ASP A 255 -11.13 14.14 11.11
CA ASP A 255 -11.82 14.74 9.95
C ASP A 255 -12.63 13.73 9.11
N LYS A 256 -12.53 12.43 9.37
CA LYS A 256 -13.15 11.37 8.56
C LYS A 256 -14.47 10.88 9.12
N ILE A 257 -14.73 11.09 10.40
CA ILE A 257 -16.01 10.72 11.02
C ILE A 257 -17.12 11.62 10.43
N ASN A 258 -18.22 11.01 10.01
CA ASN A 258 -19.43 11.64 9.45
C ASN A 258 -19.29 12.28 8.06
N THR A 259 -18.11 12.22 7.44
CA THR A 259 -17.87 12.70 6.07
C THR A 259 -17.57 11.54 5.13
N GLU A 260 -16.62 10.68 5.52
CA GLU A 260 -16.13 9.56 4.70
C GLU A 260 -16.25 8.20 5.40
N ALA A 261 -16.33 8.18 6.74
CA ALA A 261 -16.39 6.95 7.53
C ALA A 261 -17.22 7.11 8.82
N SER A 262 -17.57 5.97 9.42
CA SER A 262 -18.23 5.90 10.72
C SER A 262 -17.21 5.80 11.86
N PHE A 263 -17.62 6.18 13.07
CA PHE A 263 -16.81 5.95 14.27
C PHE A 263 -16.77 4.47 14.61
N HIS A 264 -15.57 3.95 14.85
CA HIS A 264 -15.34 2.59 15.36
C HIS A 264 -14.42 2.64 16.59
N SER A 265 -14.83 1.95 17.66
CA SER A 265 -14.04 1.86 18.90
C SER A 265 -12.86 0.90 18.72
N LEU A 266 -11.77 1.05 19.50
CA LEU A 266 -10.64 0.11 19.44
C LEU A 266 -11.09 -1.32 19.74
N SER A 267 -12.14 -1.50 20.57
CA SER A 267 -12.70 -2.81 20.86
C SER A 267 -13.17 -3.57 19.62
N GLU A 268 -13.69 -2.88 18.63
CA GLU A 268 -14.18 -3.52 17.40
C GLU A 268 -13.03 -4.11 16.58
N TYR A 269 -11.94 -3.35 16.42
CA TYR A 269 -10.71 -3.84 15.78
C TYR A 269 -10.11 -5.01 16.54
N MET A 270 -10.09 -4.94 17.88
CA MET A 270 -9.46 -5.94 18.73
C MET A 270 -10.14 -7.30 18.70
N VAL A 271 -11.42 -7.40 18.29
CA VAL A 271 -12.07 -8.70 18.03
C VAL A 271 -11.31 -9.47 16.95
N HIS A 272 -10.88 -8.80 15.89
CA HIS A 272 -10.14 -9.43 14.79
C HIS A 272 -8.70 -9.75 15.18
N VAL A 273 -8.08 -8.90 15.99
CA VAL A 273 -6.73 -9.13 16.54
C VAL A 273 -6.72 -10.38 17.43
N GLU A 274 -7.72 -10.51 18.31
CA GLU A 274 -7.89 -11.66 19.18
C GLU A 274 -8.12 -12.95 18.38
N ASP A 275 -9.04 -12.93 17.40
CA ASP A 275 -9.33 -14.10 16.56
C ASP A 275 -8.10 -14.50 15.68
N TYR A 276 -7.20 -13.56 15.36
CA TYR A 276 -5.91 -13.85 14.73
C TYR A 276 -4.94 -14.56 15.68
N PHE A 277 -4.67 -14.00 16.86
CA PHE A 277 -3.72 -14.60 17.80
C PHE A 277 -4.20 -15.95 18.34
N ASP A 278 -5.49 -16.08 18.67
CA ASP A 278 -6.09 -17.34 19.10
C ASP A 278 -5.87 -18.45 18.05
N ARG A 279 -6.06 -18.12 16.76
CA ARG A 279 -5.83 -19.05 15.65
C ARG A 279 -4.35 -19.37 15.47
N LEU A 280 -3.47 -18.38 15.57
CA LEU A 280 -2.03 -18.58 15.47
C LEU A 280 -1.53 -19.54 16.56
N GLU A 281 -1.96 -19.33 17.80
CA GLU A 281 -1.62 -20.18 18.94
C GLU A 281 -2.19 -21.60 18.77
N LEU A 282 -3.41 -21.73 18.25
CA LEU A 282 -3.99 -23.04 17.92
C LEU A 282 -3.16 -23.77 16.85
N PHE A 283 -2.72 -23.08 15.81
CA PHE A 283 -1.93 -23.67 14.73
C PHE A 283 -0.57 -24.13 15.23
N LYS A 284 0.10 -23.33 16.06
CA LYS A 284 1.34 -23.71 16.75
C LYS A 284 1.17 -24.97 17.59
N LYS A 285 0.13 -25.03 18.41
CA LYS A 285 -0.20 -26.23 19.22
C LYS A 285 -0.39 -27.47 18.35
N ARG A 286 -1.13 -27.36 17.23
CA ARG A 286 -1.31 -28.46 16.27
C ARG A 286 0.00 -28.91 15.61
N GLN A 287 1.00 -28.04 15.55
CA GLN A 287 2.34 -28.31 15.01
C GLN A 287 3.35 -28.72 16.08
N ASN A 288 2.93 -28.94 17.34
CA ASN A 288 3.80 -29.20 18.49
C ASN A 288 4.83 -28.09 18.74
N ASP A 289 4.51 -26.84 18.40
CA ASP A 289 5.30 -25.66 18.73
C ASP A 289 4.85 -25.10 20.09
N GLU A 290 5.68 -25.29 21.12
CA GLU A 290 5.44 -24.85 22.50
C GLU A 290 5.87 -23.38 22.76
N THR A 291 6.26 -22.63 21.72
CA THR A 291 6.70 -21.23 21.90
C THR A 291 5.55 -20.32 22.32
N THR A 292 5.74 -19.62 23.45
CA THR A 292 4.80 -18.60 23.92
C THR A 292 4.66 -17.50 22.88
N THR A 293 3.42 -17.21 22.47
CA THR A 293 3.13 -16.15 21.51
C THR A 293 2.90 -14.83 22.22
N LYS A 294 3.78 -13.85 21.98
CA LYS A 294 3.56 -12.48 22.42
C LYS A 294 2.49 -11.84 21.53
N ARG A 295 1.42 -11.31 22.12
CA ARG A 295 0.34 -10.63 21.39
C ARG A 295 0.66 -9.14 21.21
N ILE A 296 1.29 -8.80 20.09
CA ILE A 296 1.80 -7.45 19.83
C ILE A 296 0.91 -6.74 18.82
N VAL A 297 0.56 -5.49 19.11
CA VAL A 297 -0.24 -4.62 18.26
C VAL A 297 0.53 -3.35 17.94
N TYR A 298 0.81 -3.11 16.65
CA TYR A 298 1.25 -1.80 16.20
C TYR A 298 0.02 -0.92 15.98
N LEU A 299 -0.14 0.13 16.77
CA LEU A 299 -1.29 1.04 16.69
C LEU A 299 -0.88 2.35 16.01
N ALA A 300 -1.55 2.66 14.90
CA ALA A 300 -1.50 3.96 14.26
C ALA A 300 -2.86 4.63 14.42
N THR A 301 -2.89 5.86 14.93
CA THR A 301 -4.11 6.63 15.16
C THR A 301 -3.85 8.12 14.97
N ASP A 302 -4.86 8.84 14.53
CA ASP A 302 -4.92 10.31 14.48
C ASP A 302 -5.63 10.91 15.72
N ASP A 303 -6.00 10.06 16.67
CA ASP A 303 -6.62 10.41 17.95
C ASP A 303 -5.79 9.81 19.10
N SER A 304 -4.94 10.65 19.71
CA SER A 304 -4.11 10.28 20.87
C SER A 304 -4.91 9.79 22.07
N SER A 305 -6.21 10.12 22.15
CA SER A 305 -7.05 9.66 23.25
C SER A 305 -7.30 8.15 23.23
N VAL A 306 -7.11 7.47 22.09
CA VAL A 306 -7.18 6.00 21.98
C VAL A 306 -6.13 5.34 22.88
N TRP A 307 -4.89 5.82 22.84
CA TRP A 307 -3.79 5.35 23.68
C TRP A 307 -4.12 5.48 25.16
N ARG A 308 -4.69 6.62 25.55
CA ARG A 308 -4.95 6.92 26.96
C ARG A 308 -6.20 6.24 27.51
N LYS A 309 -7.25 6.10 26.70
CA LYS A 309 -8.58 5.66 27.16
C LYS A 309 -8.89 4.20 26.84
N GLU A 310 -8.37 3.67 25.74
CA GLU A 310 -8.80 2.36 25.22
C GLU A 310 -7.73 1.28 25.26
N VAL A 311 -6.44 1.63 25.08
CA VAL A 311 -5.33 0.66 25.14
C VAL A 311 -5.16 -0.01 26.52
N PRO A 312 -5.26 0.68 27.67
CA PRO A 312 -4.95 0.07 28.98
C PRO A 312 -5.81 -1.14 29.34
N LYS A 313 -7.03 -1.24 28.78
CA LYS A 313 -7.91 -2.40 29.00
C LYS A 313 -7.39 -3.68 28.33
N PHE A 314 -6.61 -3.56 27.26
CA PHE A 314 -6.01 -4.67 26.54
C PHE A 314 -4.61 -5.01 27.04
N GLU A 315 -3.85 -4.03 27.49
CA GLU A 315 -2.57 -4.28 28.17
C GLU A 315 -2.76 -5.10 29.45
N LYS A 316 -3.81 -4.82 30.21
CA LYS A 316 -4.23 -5.65 31.35
C LYS A 316 -4.59 -7.10 30.99
N LYS A 317 -4.91 -7.36 29.71
CA LYS A 317 -5.16 -8.70 29.17
C LYS A 317 -3.91 -9.35 28.57
N GLY A 318 -2.74 -8.71 28.67
CA GLY A 318 -1.47 -9.24 28.18
C GLY A 318 -1.07 -8.84 26.76
N TYR A 319 -1.78 -7.91 26.11
CA TYR A 319 -1.35 -7.37 24.83
C TYR A 319 -0.24 -6.33 25.02
N LYS A 320 0.73 -6.30 24.11
CA LYS A 320 1.75 -5.26 24.04
C LYS A 320 1.42 -4.32 22.88
N PHE A 321 1.14 -3.04 23.18
CA PHE A 321 0.97 -2.04 22.14
C PHE A 321 2.28 -1.32 21.85
N ILE A 322 2.57 -1.11 20.57
CA ILE A 322 3.71 -0.33 20.10
C ILE A 322 3.25 0.69 19.06
N GLY A 323 3.91 1.82 18.98
CA GLY A 323 3.52 2.94 18.13
C GLY A 323 3.80 4.26 18.81
N ASP A 324 3.56 5.35 18.08
CA ASP A 324 3.75 6.69 18.61
C ASP A 324 2.47 7.14 19.32
N SER A 325 2.57 7.36 20.63
CA SER A 325 1.45 7.72 21.50
C SER A 325 1.26 9.22 21.67
N GLU A 326 2.20 10.02 21.16
CA GLU A 326 2.20 11.49 21.30
C GLU A 326 1.67 12.22 20.05
N ILE A 327 1.34 11.49 18.98
CA ILE A 327 0.80 12.04 17.72
C ILE A 327 -0.63 12.56 17.84
#